data_AF-A0A2X4TBJ2-F1
#
_entry.id   AF-A0A2X4TBJ2-F1
#
_cell.length_a   1.000
_cell.length_b   1.000
_cell.length_c   1.000
_cell.angle_alpha   90.00
_cell.angle_beta   90.00
_cell.angle_gamma   90.00
#
_symmetry.space_group_name_H-M   'P 1'
#
loop_
_entity.id
_entity.type
_entity.pdbx_description
1 polymer ?
#
loop_
_entity_poly.entity_id
_entity_poly.type
_entity_poly.pdbx_seq_one_letter_code
_entity_poly.pdbx_strand_id
1 'polypeptide(L)'
;MVASQMALIHPERVQALVTVASSPCFSAREGWPGIKPEVLAGFQQQLSDDFARTVERFLALQTLGTETARQDARTLKSVVLAQSMPDVEVLNGGLEILKTVDLREPLKSVNMPFAFVWLSGRPGAA
;
A
#
# COMPACT_ATOMS: atom_id res chain seq x y z
N MET A 1 5.27 -1.34 -4.91
CA MET A 1 5.24 -2.74 -5.38
C MET A 1 5.26 -2.85 -6.90
N VAL A 2 4.35 -2.22 -7.65
CA VAL A 2 4.34 -2.30 -9.14
C VAL A 2 5.66 -1.81 -9.76
N ALA A 3 6.17 -0.65 -9.33
CA ALA A 3 7.46 -0.13 -9.80
C ALA A 3 8.63 -1.08 -9.48
N SER A 4 8.63 -1.68 -8.28
CA SER A 4 9.61 -2.68 -7.86
C SER A 4 9.56 -3.91 -8.76
N GLN A 5 8.36 -4.38 -9.11
CA GLN A 5 8.18 -5.50 -10.03
C GLN A 5 8.70 -5.18 -11.44
N MET A 6 8.47 -3.96 -11.92
CA MET A 6 9.01 -3.51 -13.21
C MET A 6 10.55 -3.49 -13.19
N ALA A 7 11.16 -3.00 -12.11
CA ALA A 7 12.61 -2.99 -11.95
C ALA A 7 13.22 -4.40 -11.88
N LEU A 8 12.47 -5.39 -11.38
CA LEU A 8 12.89 -6.79 -11.33
C LEU A 8 12.79 -7.49 -12.69
N ILE A 9 11.72 -7.24 -13.44
CA ILE A 9 11.46 -7.93 -14.72
C ILE A 9 12.21 -7.27 -15.89
N HIS A 10 12.29 -5.94 -15.88
CA HIS A 10 12.89 -5.14 -16.95
C HIS A 10 13.90 -4.12 -16.39
N PRO A 11 14.98 -4.58 -15.72
CA PRO A 11 15.97 -3.69 -15.12
C PRO A 11 16.60 -2.72 -16.12
N GLU A 12 16.74 -3.13 -17.39
CA GLU A 12 17.28 -2.32 -18.49
C GLU A 12 16.41 -1.10 -18.85
N ARG A 13 15.12 -1.11 -18.46
CA ARG A 13 14.17 -0.02 -18.72
C ARG A 13 14.04 0.94 -17.55
N VAL A 14 14.66 0.64 -16.40
CA VAL A 14 14.50 1.39 -15.16
C VAL A 14 15.83 2.02 -14.76
N GLN A 15 15.96 3.32 -15.00
CA GLN A 15 17.18 4.07 -14.65
C GLN A 15 17.37 4.21 -13.13
N ALA A 16 16.28 4.30 -12.37
CA ALA A 16 16.27 4.34 -10.92
C ALA A 16 14.91 3.87 -10.38
N LEU A 17 14.90 3.24 -9.21
CA LEU A 17 13.69 2.86 -8.48
C LEU A 17 13.50 3.79 -7.28
N VAL A 18 12.34 4.43 -7.20
CA VAL A 18 11.95 5.23 -6.02
C VAL A 18 10.63 4.72 -5.48
N THR A 19 10.59 4.38 -4.19
CA THR A 19 9.35 4.00 -3.50
C THR A 19 9.01 5.02 -2.44
N VAL A 20 7.77 5.51 -2.43
CA VAL A 20 7.27 6.49 -1.45
C VAL A 20 6.20 5.82 -0.59
N ALA A 21 6.36 5.84 0.73
CA ALA A 21 5.43 5.24 1.69
C ALA A 21 5.00 3.81 1.33
N SER A 22 5.93 3.00 0.80
CA SER A 22 5.66 1.65 0.30
C SER A 22 6.63 0.65 0.92
N SER A 23 6.10 -0.51 1.31
CA SER A 23 6.89 -1.63 1.82
C SER A 23 7.16 -2.69 0.73
N PRO A 24 8.31 -3.39 0.76
CA PRO A 24 8.52 -4.59 -0.05
C PRO A 24 7.66 -5.78 0.41
N CYS A 25 7.19 -5.77 1.66
CA CYS A 25 6.21 -6.72 2.19
C CYS A 25 5.27 -5.96 3.14
N PHE A 26 4.01 -5.77 2.72
CA PHE A 26 3.04 -5.00 3.52
C PHE A 26 2.51 -5.79 4.70
N SER A 27 2.38 -7.11 4.56
CA SER A 27 1.95 -7.96 5.68
C SER A 27 3.04 -8.16 6.72
N ALA A 28 2.64 -8.15 8.00
CA ALA A 28 3.49 -8.59 9.09
C ALA A 28 3.93 -10.04 8.86
N ARG A 29 5.22 -10.31 9.07
CA ARG A 29 5.81 -11.66 9.03
C ARG A 29 6.71 -11.83 10.25
N GLU A 30 7.18 -13.05 10.48
CA GLU A 30 8.17 -13.29 11.52
C GLU A 30 9.40 -12.39 11.31
N GLY A 31 9.73 -11.59 12.33
CA GLY A 31 10.84 -10.64 12.28
C GLY A 31 10.65 -9.44 11.34
N TRP A 32 9.44 -9.20 10.80
CA TRP A 32 9.17 -8.10 9.86
C TRP A 32 7.92 -7.31 10.23
N PRO A 33 8.03 -5.99 10.46
CA PRO A 33 6.88 -5.15 10.77
C PRO A 33 5.98 -4.99 9.56
N GLY A 34 4.67 -4.90 9.78
CA GLY A 34 3.70 -4.77 8.70
C GLY A 34 2.27 -4.86 9.20
N ILE A 35 1.32 -4.75 8.29
CA ILE A 35 -0.10 -4.88 8.57
C ILE A 35 -0.41 -6.34 8.87
N LYS A 36 -1.08 -6.61 9.99
CA LYS A 36 -1.55 -7.97 10.31
C LYS A 36 -2.38 -8.54 9.15
N PRO A 37 -2.10 -9.76 8.65
CA PRO A 37 -2.84 -10.35 7.53
C PRO A 37 -4.37 -10.37 7.75
N GLU A 38 -4.80 -10.54 9.00
CA GLU A 38 -6.22 -10.59 9.39
C GLU A 38 -6.91 -9.23 9.20
N VAL A 39 -6.17 -8.13 9.33
CA VAL A 39 -6.70 -6.78 9.07
C VAL A 39 -6.98 -6.60 7.58
N LEU A 40 -6.07 -7.06 6.71
CA LEU A 40 -6.28 -7.03 5.25
C LEU A 40 -7.43 -7.94 4.83
N ALA A 41 -7.53 -9.15 5.41
CA ALA A 41 -8.66 -10.05 5.16
C ALA A 41 -10.00 -9.44 5.62
N GLY A 42 -10.00 -8.72 6.75
CA GLY A 42 -11.16 -7.97 7.24
C GLY A 42 -11.61 -6.89 6.25
N PHE A 43 -10.68 -6.17 5.62
CA PHE A 43 -11.00 -5.21 4.55
C PHE A 43 -11.62 -5.89 3.32
N GLN A 44 -11.10 -7.05 2.89
CA GLN A 44 -11.66 -7.82 1.77
C GLN A 44 -13.12 -8.23 2.02
N GLN A 45 -13.44 -8.69 3.23
CA GLN A 45 -14.82 -9.03 3.61
C GLN A 45 -15.71 -7.78 3.63
N GLN A 46 -15.27 -6.71 4.30
CA GLN A 46 -16.05 -5.48 4.43
C GLN A 46 -16.32 -4.77 3.10
N LEU A 47 -15.43 -4.91 2.10
CA LEU A 47 -15.66 -4.39 0.75
C LEU A 47 -16.88 -5.03 0.08
N SER A 48 -17.18 -6.29 0.40
CA SER A 48 -18.35 -7.01 -0.14
C SER A 48 -19.66 -6.57 0.52
N ASP A 49 -19.59 -6.11 1.78
CA ASP A 49 -20.76 -5.70 2.57
C ASP A 49 -21.09 -4.20 2.46
N ASP A 50 -20.11 -3.33 2.71
CA ASP A 50 -20.26 -1.87 2.65
C ASP A 50 -19.01 -1.24 2.03
N PHE A 51 -19.07 -1.13 0.71
CA PHE A 51 -17.99 -0.65 -0.10
C PHE A 51 -17.51 0.76 0.27
N ALA A 52 -18.43 1.73 0.30
CA ALA A 52 -18.10 3.14 0.49
C ALA A 52 -17.46 3.39 1.87
N ARG A 53 -17.99 2.75 2.91
CA ARG A 53 -17.47 2.86 4.28
C ARG A 53 -16.09 2.20 4.41
N THR A 54 -15.87 1.09 3.73
CA THR A 54 -14.61 0.35 3.80
C THR A 54 -13.46 1.12 3.14
N VAL A 55 -13.73 1.73 1.98
CA VAL A 55 -12.78 2.63 1.32
C VAL A 55 -12.46 3.82 2.21
N GLU A 56 -13.47 4.46 2.82
CA GLU A 56 -13.25 5.59 3.72
C GLU A 56 -12.39 5.21 4.94
N ARG A 57 -12.63 4.04 5.54
CA ARG A 57 -11.79 3.51 6.62
C ARG A 57 -10.35 3.28 6.18
N PHE A 58 -10.13 2.72 5.00
CA PHE A 58 -8.80 2.48 4.47
C PHE A 58 -8.04 3.79 4.20
N LEU A 59 -8.70 4.79 3.63
CA LEU A 59 -8.11 6.12 3.39
C LEU A 59 -7.79 6.84 4.70
N ALA A 60 -8.67 6.73 5.71
CA ALA A 60 -8.44 7.33 7.01
C ALA A 60 -7.17 6.77 7.69
N LEU A 61 -6.86 5.49 7.51
CA LEU A 61 -5.62 4.88 8.05
C LEU A 61 -4.35 5.52 7.49
N GLN A 62 -4.37 5.98 6.23
CA GLN A 62 -3.19 6.57 5.58
C GLN A 62 -2.82 7.94 6.13
N THR A 63 -3.77 8.62 6.77
CA THR A 63 -3.62 9.99 7.27
C THR A 63 -3.56 10.05 8.78
N LEU A 64 -3.61 8.91 9.48
CA LEU A 64 -3.47 8.85 10.92
C LEU A 64 -2.07 9.33 11.33
N GLY A 65 -2.02 10.32 12.22
CA GLY A 65 -0.77 10.84 12.78
C GLY A 65 -0.22 12.09 12.09
N THR A 66 -0.86 12.61 11.05
CA THR A 66 -0.53 13.94 10.49
C THR A 66 -1.30 15.05 11.21
N GLU A 67 -0.72 16.25 11.30
CA GLU A 67 -1.42 17.43 11.86
C GLU A 67 -2.69 17.77 11.06
N THR A 68 -2.67 17.44 9.76
CA THR A 68 -3.74 17.67 8.79
C THR A 68 -4.59 16.43 8.53
N ALA A 69 -4.56 15.42 9.41
CA ALA A 69 -5.18 14.10 9.19
C ALA A 69 -6.61 14.16 8.61
N ARG A 70 -7.47 15.03 9.16
CA ARG A 70 -8.85 15.20 8.68
C ARG A 70 -8.93 15.81 7.28
N GLN A 71 -8.05 16.75 6.97
CA GLN A 71 -8.01 17.44 5.69
C GLN A 71 -7.39 16.56 4.60
N ASP A 72 -6.35 15.81 4.95
CA ASP A 72 -5.73 14.82 4.07
C ASP A 72 -6.73 13.71 3.73
N ALA A 73 -7.45 13.17 4.73
CA ALA A 73 -8.47 12.14 4.51
C ALA A 73 -9.60 12.64 3.59
N ARG A 74 -10.04 13.89 3.77
CA ARG A 74 -11.05 14.52 2.90
C ARG A 74 -10.54 14.68 1.47
N THR A 75 -9.28 15.07 1.30
CA THR A 75 -8.66 15.24 -0.02
C THR A 75 -8.54 13.89 -0.74
N LEU A 76 -8.08 12.85 -0.04
CA LEU A 76 -8.02 11.50 -0.61
C LEU A 76 -9.43 11.00 -0.98
N LYS A 77 -10.41 11.23 -0.11
CA LYS A 77 -11.81 10.87 -0.37
C LYS A 77 -12.36 11.59 -1.61
N SER A 78 -12.10 12.89 -1.76
CA SER A 78 -12.60 13.64 -2.92
C SER A 78 -11.98 13.16 -4.23
N VAL A 79 -10.69 12.81 -4.24
CA VAL A 79 -10.01 12.24 -5.42
C VAL A 79 -10.60 10.90 -5.82
N VAL A 80 -10.87 10.03 -4.85
CA VAL A 80 -11.45 8.69 -5.10
C VAL A 80 -12.90 8.79 -5.59
N LEU A 81 -13.72 9.64 -4.96
CA LEU A 81 -15.12 9.84 -5.35
C LEU A 81 -15.29 10.64 -6.65
N ALA A 82 -14.25 11.31 -7.14
CA ALA A 82 -14.26 11.98 -8.43
C ALA A 82 -14.12 11.02 -9.62
N GLN A 83 -13.81 9.75 -9.38
CA GLN A 83 -13.65 8.72 -10.42
C GLN A 83 -14.77 7.69 -10.33
N SER A 84 -15.00 6.99 -11.44
CA SER A 84 -15.86 5.80 -11.44
C SER A 84 -15.26 4.76 -10.50
N MET A 85 -16.07 4.26 -9.58
CA MET A 85 -15.61 3.28 -8.62
C MET A 85 -15.22 1.98 -9.36
N PRO A 86 -14.06 1.40 -9.06
CA PRO A 86 -13.67 0.12 -9.63
C PRO A 86 -14.51 -1.01 -9.03
N ASP A 87 -14.60 -2.12 -9.76
CA ASP A 87 -15.31 -3.31 -9.29
C ASP A 87 -14.66 -3.87 -8.01
N VAL A 88 -15.50 -4.47 -7.16
CA VAL A 88 -15.08 -5.07 -5.88
C VAL A 88 -13.95 -6.09 -6.09
N GLU A 89 -13.99 -6.84 -7.19
CA GLU A 89 -12.96 -7.81 -7.57
C GLU A 89 -11.59 -7.17 -7.76
N VAL A 90 -11.52 -5.99 -8.38
CA VAL A 90 -10.26 -5.25 -8.61
C VAL A 90 -9.65 -4.83 -7.29
N LEU A 91 -10.48 -4.36 -6.35
CA LEU A 91 -10.02 -3.92 -5.05
C LEU A 91 -9.61 -5.08 -4.14
N ASN A 92 -10.37 -6.17 -4.18
CA ASN A 92 -10.00 -7.41 -3.51
C ASN A 92 -8.66 -7.94 -4.04
N GLY A 93 -8.42 -7.87 -5.35
CA GLY A 93 -7.13 -8.18 -5.96
C GLY A 93 -6.00 -7.27 -5.47
N GLY A 94 -6.26 -5.96 -5.36
CA GLY A 94 -5.30 -5.01 -4.79
C GLY A 94 -4.92 -5.34 -3.33
N LEU A 95 -5.90 -5.66 -2.48
CA LEU A 95 -5.66 -6.10 -1.11
C LEU A 95 -4.91 -7.45 -1.05
N GLU A 96 -5.21 -8.36 -1.98
CA GLU A 96 -4.50 -9.65 -2.09
C GLU A 96 -3.03 -9.45 -2.41
N ILE A 97 -2.70 -8.51 -3.30
CA ILE A 97 -1.31 -8.13 -3.62
C ILE A 97 -0.60 -7.66 -2.34
N LEU A 98 -1.22 -6.76 -1.56
CA LEU A 98 -0.63 -6.27 -0.30
C LEU A 98 -0.44 -7.41 0.72
N LYS A 99 -1.36 -8.38 0.74
CA LYS A 99 -1.34 -9.49 1.69
C LYS A 99 -0.27 -10.54 1.37
N THR A 100 -0.07 -10.83 0.08
CA THR A 100 0.68 -12.01 -0.34
C THR A 100 2.06 -11.70 -0.85
N VAL A 101 2.26 -10.55 -1.49
CA VAL A 101 3.51 -10.27 -2.17
C VAL A 101 4.60 -9.91 -1.17
N ASP A 102 5.73 -10.58 -1.31
CA ASP A 102 6.95 -10.36 -0.55
C ASP A 102 8.12 -10.20 -1.52
N LEU A 103 8.56 -8.95 -1.69
CA LEU A 103 9.68 -8.58 -2.56
C LEU A 103 11.00 -8.41 -1.80
N ARG A 104 11.07 -8.76 -0.51
CA ARG A 104 12.27 -8.55 0.32
C ARG A 104 13.51 -9.26 -0.25
N GLU A 105 13.36 -10.52 -0.65
CA GLU A 105 14.45 -11.28 -1.27
C GLU A 105 14.71 -10.87 -2.72
N PRO A 106 13.70 -10.80 -3.62
CA PRO A 106 13.91 -10.36 -5.01
C PRO A 106 14.60 -9.01 -5.12
N LEU A 107 14.24 -8.02 -4.29
CA LEU A 107 14.83 -6.68 -4.37
C LEU A 107 16.32 -6.63 -4.04
N LYS A 108 16.92 -7.70 -3.50
CA LYS A 108 18.38 -7.78 -3.31
C LYS A 108 19.14 -7.90 -4.63
N SER A 109 18.51 -8.34 -5.72
CA SER A 109 19.15 -8.47 -7.04
C SER A 109 19.08 -7.19 -7.89
N VAL A 110 18.49 -6.13 -7.37
CA VAL A 110 18.28 -4.86 -8.05
C VAL A 110 19.57 -4.02 -7.97
N ASN A 111 20.16 -3.72 -9.13
CA ASN A 111 21.47 -3.05 -9.21
C ASN A 111 21.40 -1.57 -9.63
N MET A 112 20.24 -1.08 -10.08
CA MET A 112 20.08 0.35 -10.37
C MET A 112 19.91 1.15 -9.06
N PRO A 113 20.13 2.47 -9.08
CA PRO A 113 19.88 3.33 -7.92
C PRO A 113 18.48 3.10 -7.33
N PHE A 114 18.45 2.80 -6.02
CA PHE A 114 17.22 2.52 -5.30
C PHE A 114 17.10 3.46 -4.09
N ALA A 115 16.05 4.27 -4.06
CA ALA A 115 15.72 5.15 -2.95
C ALA A 115 14.36 4.83 -2.32
N PHE A 116 14.31 4.89 -0.99
CA PHE A 116 13.08 4.76 -0.22
C PHE A 116 12.76 6.09 0.48
N VAL A 117 11.56 6.62 0.24
CA VAL A 117 11.05 7.81 0.90
C VAL A 117 9.97 7.36 1.89
N TRP A 118 10.22 7.61 3.17
CA TRP A 118 9.29 7.32 4.25
C TRP A 118 8.85 8.62 4.91
N LEU A 119 7.58 8.70 5.30
CA LEU A 119 7.11 9.78 6.14
C LEU A 119 7.66 9.55 7.56
N SER A 120 8.29 10.55 8.14
CA SER A 120 8.79 10.51 9.52
C SER A 120 7.61 10.62 10.51
N GLY A 121 6.78 9.58 10.58
CA GLY A 121 5.83 9.33 11.66
C GLY A 121 6.38 8.19 12.52
N ARG A 122 6.31 8.33 13.85
CA ARG A 122 6.97 7.48 14.87
C ARG A 122 6.96 5.96 14.55
N PRO A 123 8.03 5.22 14.95
CA PRO A 123 8.06 3.77 14.82
C PRO A 123 6.95 3.15 15.68
N GLY A 124 6.01 2.42 15.07
CA GLY A 124 4.94 1.72 15.79
C GLY A 124 3.55 1.73 15.15
N ALA A 125 3.36 2.34 13.97
CA ALA A 125 2.12 2.21 13.21
C ALA A 125 2.28 1.23 12.03
N ALA A 126 2.63 -0.01 12.36
CA ALA A 126 2.46 -1.19 11.51
C ALA A 126 2.37 -2.42 12.42
#